data_AF-A0A525D0I5-F1
#
_entry.id   AF-A0A525D0I5-F1
#
_cell.length_a   1.000
_cell.length_b   1.000
_cell.length_c   1.000
_cell.angle_alpha   90.00
_cell.angle_beta   90.00
_cell.angle_gamma   90.00
#
_symmetry.space_group_name_H-M   'P 1'
#
loop_
_entity.id
_entity.type
_entity.pdbx_description
1 polymer ?
#
loop_
_entity_poly.entity_id
_entity_poly.type
_entity_poly.pdbx_seq_one_letter_code
_entity_poly.pdbx_strand_id
1 'polypeptide(L)'
;MGTPRPIAAEALREHFVSVYRLTDEQAAKMVKSAAKSIHNAFELGDQALGDGDLEMLSRFGHNLKGLFMNMGQPEWAEVARSVEQLAKANQLDEIHEQMQTLKEAVEHLPDAA
;
A
#
# COMPACT_ATOMS: atom_id res chain seq x y z
N MET A 1 3.43 -3.68 -19.03
CA MET A 1 4.27 -4.14 -17.90
C MET A 1 3.41 -5.08 -17.09
N GLY A 2 3.95 -6.19 -16.58
CA GLY A 2 3.17 -7.12 -15.75
C GLY A 2 2.89 -6.52 -14.37
N THR A 3 1.80 -6.93 -13.73
CA THR A 3 1.52 -6.60 -12.32
C THR A 3 2.68 -7.10 -11.43
N PRO A 4 3.17 -6.31 -10.46
CA PRO A 4 4.22 -6.77 -9.55
C PRO A 4 3.77 -8.00 -8.75
N ARG A 5 4.72 -8.72 -8.15
CA ARG A 5 4.37 -9.85 -7.28
C ARG A 5 3.68 -9.35 -6.01
N PRO A 6 2.66 -10.06 -5.50
CA PRO A 6 2.02 -9.73 -4.23
C PRO A 6 3.03 -9.57 -3.09
N ILE A 7 2.70 -8.69 -2.15
CA ILE A 7 3.55 -8.35 -1.01
C ILE A 7 3.47 -9.51 0.00
N ALA A 8 4.59 -10.20 0.19
CA ALA A 8 4.74 -11.25 1.19
C ALA A 8 5.23 -10.69 2.53
N ALA A 9 4.69 -11.20 3.64
CA ALA A 9 5.11 -10.83 4.99
C ALA A 9 6.61 -11.12 5.23
N GLU A 10 7.13 -12.19 4.65
CA GLU A 10 8.55 -12.56 4.68
C GLU A 10 9.42 -11.47 4.03
N ALA A 11 9.01 -10.95 2.87
CA ALA A 11 9.74 -9.90 2.16
C ALA A 11 9.79 -8.61 2.98
N LEU A 12 8.69 -8.25 3.65
CA LEU A 12 8.66 -7.11 4.58
C LEU A 12 9.61 -7.34 5.77
N ARG A 13 9.59 -8.54 6.36
CA ARG A 13 10.48 -8.90 7.47
C ARG A 13 11.95 -8.79 7.06
N GLU A 14 12.31 -9.35 5.91
CA GLU A 14 13.67 -9.29 5.35
C GLU A 14 14.12 -7.85 5.11
N HIS A 15 13.23 -7.01 4.57
CA HIS A 15 13.51 -5.58 4.42
C HIS A 15 13.77 -4.90 5.77
N PHE A 16 12.93 -5.16 6.77
CA PHE A 16 13.07 -4.56 8.10
C PHE A 16 14.34 -4.99 8.83
N VAL A 17 14.71 -6.27 8.74
CA VAL A 17 15.98 -6.78 9.29
C VAL A 17 17.18 -6.17 8.57
N SER A 18 17.16 -6.12 7.24
CA SER A 18 18.31 -5.69 6.44
C SER A 18 18.55 -4.18 6.46
N VAL A 19 17.50 -3.38 6.27
CA VAL A 19 17.58 -1.92 6.12
C VAL A 19 17.57 -1.21 7.47
N TYR A 20 16.69 -1.62 8.38
CA TYR A 20 16.54 -0.98 9.69
C TYR A 20 17.33 -1.68 10.80
N ARG A 21 18.06 -2.75 10.48
CA ARG A 21 18.92 -3.51 11.42
C ARG A 21 18.16 -4.03 12.64
N LEU A 22 16.90 -4.40 12.43
CA LEU A 22 16.04 -4.94 13.48
C LEU A 22 16.36 -6.42 13.74
N THR A 23 16.12 -6.85 14.98
CA THR A 23 16.05 -8.28 15.31
C THR A 23 14.81 -8.92 14.68
N ASP A 24 14.79 -10.25 14.55
CA ASP A 24 13.62 -10.96 14.00
C ASP A 24 12.33 -10.67 14.79
N GLU A 25 12.41 -10.55 16.11
CA GLU A 25 11.26 -10.22 16.96
C GLU A 25 10.74 -8.81 16.69
N GLN A 26 11.64 -7.82 16.56
CA GLN A 26 11.28 -6.44 16.23
C GLN A 26 10.71 -6.34 14.82
N ALA A 27 11.31 -7.04 13.85
CA ALA A 27 10.83 -7.09 12.48
C ALA A 27 9.43 -7.71 12.40
N ALA A 28 9.16 -8.79 13.16
CA ALA A 28 7.81 -9.38 13.21
C ALA A 28 6.76 -8.40 13.75
N LYS A 29 7.09 -7.58 14.75
CA LYS A 29 6.21 -6.50 15.25
C LYS A 29 6.00 -5.42 14.19
N MET A 30 7.05 -5.05 13.46
CA MET A 30 6.97 -4.07 12.38
C MET A 30 6.11 -4.56 11.21
N VAL A 31 6.18 -5.84 10.85
CA VAL A 31 5.29 -6.42 9.82
C VAL A 31 3.82 -6.29 10.22
N LYS A 32 3.46 -6.60 11.47
CA LYS A 32 2.09 -6.42 11.96
C LYS A 32 1.65 -4.95 11.95
N SER A 33 2.54 -4.05 12.38
CA SER A 33 2.27 -2.61 12.35
C SER A 33 2.08 -2.10 10.91
N ALA A 34 2.90 -2.59 9.97
CA ALA A 34 2.81 -2.24 8.56
C ALA A 34 1.49 -2.71 7.94
N ALA A 35 1.10 -3.97 8.18
CA ALA A 35 -0.18 -4.51 7.72
C ALA A 35 -1.36 -3.68 8.26
N LYS A 36 -1.33 -3.33 9.55
CA LYS A 36 -2.33 -2.43 10.15
C LYS A 36 -2.39 -1.05 9.50
N SER A 37 -1.23 -0.42 9.25
CA SER A 37 -1.19 0.87 8.56
C SER A 37 -1.73 0.79 7.13
N ILE A 38 -1.44 -0.31 6.42
CA ILE A 38 -1.97 -0.57 5.09
C ILE A 38 -3.49 -0.72 5.14
N HIS A 39 -4.02 -1.58 6.02
CA HIS A 39 -5.47 -1.79 6.15
C HIS A 39 -6.21 -0.49 6.46
N ASN A 40 -5.73 0.29 7.44
CA ASN A 40 -6.33 1.59 7.76
C ASN A 40 -6.30 2.56 6.56
N ALA A 41 -5.24 2.54 5.76
CA ALA A 41 -5.17 3.35 4.55
C ALA A 41 -6.21 2.91 3.52
N PHE A 42 -6.39 1.60 3.31
CA PHE A 42 -7.39 1.07 2.38
C PHE A 42 -8.82 1.32 2.83
N GLU A 43 -9.14 1.27 4.12
CA GLU A 43 -10.46 1.65 4.63
C GLU A 43 -10.82 3.09 4.25
N LEU A 44 -9.88 4.02 4.45
CA LEU A 44 -10.07 5.43 4.06
C LEU A 44 -10.11 5.59 2.52
N GLY A 45 -9.28 4.85 1.79
CA GLY A 45 -9.24 4.88 0.33
C GLY A 45 -10.53 4.37 -0.30
N ASP A 46 -11.11 3.29 0.25
CA ASP A 46 -12.37 2.71 -0.22
C ASP A 46 -13.56 3.63 0.03
N GLN A 47 -13.59 4.29 1.18
CA GLN A 47 -14.59 5.32 1.45
C GLN A 47 -14.48 6.46 0.44
N ALA A 48 -13.26 6.99 0.25
CA ALA A 48 -13.02 8.07 -0.71
C ALA A 48 -13.38 7.69 -2.15
N LEU A 49 -13.15 6.42 -2.53
CA LEU A 49 -13.53 5.89 -3.83
C LEU A 49 -15.05 5.86 -4.01
N GLY A 50 -15.77 5.36 -3.00
CA GLY A 50 -17.24 5.33 -3.01
C GLY A 50 -17.90 6.71 -3.04
N ASP A 51 -17.28 7.68 -2.36
CA ASP A 51 -17.76 9.07 -2.30
C ASP A 51 -17.33 9.89 -3.53
N GLY A 52 -16.44 9.36 -4.38
CA GLY A 52 -15.85 10.09 -5.51
C GLY A 52 -14.95 11.26 -5.06
N ASP A 53 -14.40 11.19 -3.84
CA ASP A 53 -13.55 12.23 -3.26
C ASP A 53 -12.12 12.15 -3.82
N LEU A 54 -11.90 12.83 -4.94
CA LEU A 54 -10.62 12.85 -5.64
C LEU A 54 -9.49 13.48 -4.81
N GLU A 55 -9.79 14.40 -3.89
CA GLU A 55 -8.76 14.98 -3.03
C GLU A 55 -8.27 13.94 -2.01
N MET A 56 -9.20 13.23 -1.37
CA MET A 56 -8.89 12.14 -0.47
C MET A 56 -8.18 10.99 -1.20
N LEU A 57 -8.60 10.63 -2.41
CA LEU A 57 -7.92 9.61 -3.23
C LEU A 57 -6.49 10.01 -3.59
N SER A 58 -6.24 11.29 -3.90
CA SER A 58 -4.87 11.79 -4.12
C SER A 58 -4.02 11.65 -2.86
N ARG A 59 -4.57 11.94 -1.68
CA ARG A 59 -3.85 11.81 -0.41
C ARG A 59 -3.61 10.34 -0.04
N PHE A 60 -4.60 9.48 -0.29
CA PHE A 60 -4.48 8.03 -0.15
C PHE A 60 -3.31 7.50 -0.97
N GLY A 61 -3.26 7.78 -2.27
CA GLY A 61 -2.16 7.33 -3.14
C GLY A 61 -0.79 7.85 -2.68
N HIS A 62 -0.73 9.12 -2.24
CA HIS A 62 0.49 9.71 -1.70
C HIS A 62 0.98 9.00 -0.42
N ASN A 63 0.08 8.75 0.52
CA ASN A 63 0.40 8.10 1.79
C ASN A 63 0.79 6.64 1.59
N LEU A 64 0.03 5.91 0.76
CA LEU A 64 0.29 4.49 0.48
C LEU A 64 1.62 4.29 -0.25
N LYS A 65 1.98 5.18 -1.18
CA LYS A 65 3.31 5.24 -1.79
C LYS A 65 4.41 5.36 -0.72
N GLY A 66 4.24 6.26 0.25
CA GLY A 66 5.17 6.42 1.36
C GLY A 66 5.31 5.16 2.22
N LEU A 67 4.19 4.49 2.52
CA LEU A 67 4.18 3.21 3.23
C LEU A 67 4.97 2.14 2.47
N PHE A 68 4.67 1.94 1.19
CA PHE A 68 5.36 0.93 0.37
C PHE A 68 6.86 1.18 0.22
N MET A 69 7.29 2.45 0.08
CA MET A 69 8.71 2.78 0.04
C MET A 69 9.42 2.41 1.35
N ASN A 70 8.81 2.71 2.51
CA ASN A 70 9.36 2.35 3.82
C ASN A 70 9.33 0.85 4.12
N MET A 71 8.64 0.07 3.28
CA MET A 71 8.47 -1.37 3.39
C MET A 71 9.28 -2.13 2.34
N GLY A 72 10.09 -1.44 1.54
CA GLY A 72 10.91 -2.05 0.50
C GLY A 72 10.12 -2.52 -0.71
N GLN A 73 8.97 -1.91 -0.99
CA GLN A 73 8.06 -2.28 -2.08
C GLN A 73 7.99 -1.17 -3.16
N PRO A 74 9.10 -0.85 -3.86
CA PRO A 74 9.14 0.28 -4.80
C PRO A 74 8.23 0.11 -6.01
N GLU A 75 8.03 -1.12 -6.49
CA GLU A 75 7.12 -1.39 -7.62
C GLU A 75 5.67 -1.05 -7.25
N TRP A 76 5.23 -1.43 -6.04
CA TRP A 76 3.91 -1.08 -5.51
C TRP A 76 3.78 0.41 -5.17
N ALA A 77 4.87 1.05 -4.76
CA ALA A 77 4.89 2.51 -4.56
C ALA A 77 4.59 3.27 -5.86
N GLU A 78 5.03 2.78 -7.03
CA GLU A 78 4.67 3.37 -8.33
C GLU A 78 3.19 3.14 -8.69
N VAL A 79 2.61 1.99 -8.34
CA VAL A 79 1.17 1.76 -8.50
C VAL A 79 0.36 2.73 -7.63
N ALA A 80 0.73 2.91 -6.36
CA ALA A 80 0.10 3.89 -5.47
C ALA A 80 0.27 5.34 -5.95
N ARG A 81 1.44 5.65 -6.53
CA ARG A 81 1.67 6.93 -7.20
C ARG A 81 0.74 7.12 -8.41
N SER A 82 0.44 6.06 -9.16
CA SER A 82 -0.52 6.13 -10.26
C SER A 82 -1.89 6.58 -9.77
N VAL A 83 -2.38 6.03 -8.64
CA VAL A 83 -3.64 6.50 -8.00
C VAL A 83 -3.57 7.99 -7.68
N GLU A 84 -2.47 8.46 -7.09
CA GLU A 84 -2.26 9.89 -6.80
C GLU A 84 -2.35 10.76 -8.06
N GLN A 85 -1.80 10.32 -9.19
CA GLN A 85 -1.83 11.09 -10.45
C GLN A 85 -3.20 11.03 -11.13
N LEU A 86 -3.84 9.86 -11.16
CA LEU A 86 -5.17 9.67 -11.75
C LEU A 86 -6.22 10.49 -11.00
N ALA A 87 -6.12 10.56 -9.66
CA ALA A 87 -6.97 11.41 -8.84
C ALA A 87 -6.85 12.89 -9.22
N LYS A 88 -5.62 13.39 -9.41
CA LYS A 88 -5.35 14.77 -9.87
C LYS A 88 -5.82 15.02 -11.31
N ALA A 89 -5.92 13.97 -12.12
CA ALA A 89 -6.42 14.01 -13.49
C ALA A 89 -7.94 13.75 -13.59
N ASN A 90 -8.64 13.55 -12.46
CA ASN A 90 -10.06 13.20 -12.40
C ASN A 90 -10.43 11.91 -13.16
N GLN A 91 -9.52 10.92 -13.19
CA GLN A 91 -9.68 9.64 -13.88
C GLN A 91 -10.20 8.55 -12.94
N LEU A 92 -11.47 8.68 -12.52
CA LEU A 92 -12.04 7.83 -11.46
C LEU A 92 -12.17 6.35 -11.86
N ASP A 93 -12.47 6.05 -13.12
CA ASP A 93 -12.62 4.68 -13.61
C ASP A 93 -11.28 3.94 -13.54
N GLU A 94 -10.20 4.58 -13.95
CA GLU A 94 -8.84 4.03 -13.87
C GLU A 94 -8.37 3.89 -12.43
N ILE A 95 -8.80 4.78 -11.51
CA ILE A 95 -8.52 4.62 -10.07
C ILE A 95 -9.15 3.33 -9.55
N HIS A 96 -10.37 2.98 -9.98
CA HIS A 96 -11.00 1.73 -9.54
C HIS A 96 -10.14 0.52 -9.91
N GLU A 97 -9.60 0.47 -11.13
CA GLU A 97 -8.72 -0.62 -11.57
C GLU A 97 -7.43 -0.69 -10.75
N GLN A 98 -6.80 0.46 -10.49
CA GLN A 98 -5.60 0.52 -9.66
C GLN A 98 -5.87 0.12 -8.21
N MET A 99 -7.04 0.49 -7.66
CA MET A 99 -7.45 0.10 -6.31
C MET A 99 -7.62 -1.41 -6.17
N GLN A 100 -8.20 -2.08 -7.17
CA GLN A 100 -8.28 -3.56 -7.16
C GLN A 100 -6.89 -4.19 -7.20
N THR A 101 -6.02 -3.71 -8.09
CA THR A 101 -4.64 -4.16 -8.22
C THR A 101 -3.87 -4.01 -6.90
N LEU A 102 -4.07 -2.90 -6.20
CA LEU A 102 -3.47 -2.61 -4.90
C LEU A 102 -4.01 -3.51 -3.78
N LYS A 103 -5.29 -3.90 -3.82
CA LYS A 103 -5.90 -4.83 -2.85
C LYS A 103 -5.36 -6.24 -3.02
N GLU A 104 -5.27 -6.73 -4.24
CA GLU A 104 -4.65 -8.02 -4.57
C GLU A 104 -3.19 -8.09 -4.08
N ALA A 105 -2.47 -6.96 -4.14
CA ALA A 105 -1.09 -6.88 -3.67
C ALA A 105 -0.95 -7.22 -2.17
N VAL A 106 -1.94 -6.88 -1.36
CA VAL A 106 -1.86 -6.95 0.12
C VAL A 106 -2.70 -8.05 0.73
N GLU A 107 -3.41 -8.84 -0.07
CA GLU A 107 -4.35 -9.89 0.38
C GLU A 107 -3.70 -10.93 1.30
N HIS A 108 -2.39 -11.18 1.14
CA HIS A 108 -1.66 -12.17 1.92
C HIS A 108 -0.96 -11.60 3.17
N LEU A 109 -1.12 -10.30 3.44
CA LEU A 109 -0.61 -9.73 4.67
C LEU A 109 -1.40 -10.23 5.88
N PRO A 110 -0.76 -10.38 7.05
CA PRO A 110 -1.44 -10.83 8.24
C PRO A 110 -2.48 -9.80 8.68
N ASP A 111 -3.60 -10.28 9.23
CA ASP A 111 -4.66 -9.43 9.76
C ASP A 111 -4.12 -8.39 10.76
N ALA A 112 -4.71 -7.18 10.70
CA ALA A 112 -4.53 -6.18 11.73
C ALA A 112 -5.17 -6.66 13.04
N ALA A 113 -4.37 -7.26 13.91
CA ALA A 113 -4.77 -7.55 15.29
C ALA A 113 -5.04 -6.28 16.12
#